data_AF-A0A7S1IMG4-F1
#
_entry.id   AF-A0A7S1IMG4-F1
#
_cell.length_a   1.000
_cell.length_b   1.000
_cell.length_c   1.000
_cell.angle_alpha   90.00
_cell.angle_beta   90.00
_cell.angle_gamma   90.00
#
_symmetry.space_group_name_H-M   'P 1'
#
loop_
_entity.id
_entity.type
_entity.pdbx_description
1 polymer ?
#
loop_
_entity_poly.entity_id
_entity_poly.type
_entity_poly.pdbx_seq_one_letter_code
_entity_poly.pdbx_strand_id
1 'polypeptide(L)'
;IDGRRRRGALLSRDSINQLGFLFWGYRPARWYWEAVVHLRKVLVVAVLAFGPHTPALQLCSLAWVLALALLLNVVFLPYAASAITRVENFSLGTLLVTLAVGLLLVQPLPAVLAVSLGLFLVV
;
A
#
# COMPACT_ATOMS: atom_id res chain seq x y z
N ILE A 1 14.80 -41.33 -28.09
CA ILE A 1 15.28 -39.95 -27.84
C ILE A 1 14.06 -39.06 -27.57
N ASP A 2 13.31 -39.23 -26.47
CA ASP A 2 12.09 -38.40 -26.31
C ASP A 2 11.49 -38.33 -24.89
N GLY A 3 12.29 -37.98 -23.88
CA GLY A 3 11.79 -37.83 -22.50
C GLY A 3 12.30 -36.59 -21.77
N ARG A 4 13.54 -36.16 -22.06
CA ARG A 4 14.17 -35.04 -21.35
C ARG A 4 13.79 -33.66 -21.88
N ARG A 5 13.38 -33.53 -23.15
CA ARG A 5 12.99 -32.24 -23.74
C ARG A 5 11.63 -31.70 -23.28
N ARG A 6 10.71 -32.58 -22.83
CA ARG A 6 9.38 -32.16 -22.35
C ARG A 6 9.38 -31.56 -20.93
N ARG A 7 10.32 -31.94 -20.05
CA ARG A 7 10.37 -31.44 -18.66
C ARG A 7 10.78 -29.97 -18.54
N GLY A 8 11.68 -29.49 -19.41
CA GLY A 8 12.09 -28.08 -19.43
C GLY A 8 10.95 -27.13 -19.85
N ALA A 9 10.07 -27.56 -20.76
CA ALA A 9 8.93 -26.77 -21.22
C ALA A 9 7.77 -26.73 -20.20
N LEU A 10 7.63 -27.74 -19.35
CA LEU A 10 6.61 -27.79 -18.29
C LEU A 10 6.99 -26.88 -17.11
N LEU A 11 8.25 -26.88 -16.68
CA LEU A 11 8.74 -25.95 -15.66
C LEU A 11 8.63 -24.48 -16.11
N SER A 12 8.81 -24.22 -17.40
CA SER A 12 8.64 -22.88 -17.98
C SER A 12 7.19 -22.38 -17.90
N ARG A 13 6.19 -23.25 -18.17
CA ARG A 13 4.77 -22.89 -18.15
C ARG A 13 4.20 -22.82 -16.72
N ASP A 14 4.64 -23.70 -15.82
CA ASP A 14 4.20 -23.68 -14.43
C ASP A 14 4.79 -22.48 -13.66
N SER A 15 6.06 -22.11 -13.90
CA SER A 15 6.64 -20.90 -13.30
C SER A 15 6.03 -19.60 -13.85
N ILE A 16 5.65 -19.57 -15.14
CA ILE A 16 4.93 -18.44 -15.74
C ILE A 16 3.49 -18.36 -15.20
N ASN A 17 2.84 -19.48 -14.87
CA ASN A 17 1.51 -19.46 -14.25
C ASN A 17 1.55 -19.04 -12.77
N GLN A 18 2.61 -19.39 -12.03
CA GLN A 18 2.78 -18.97 -10.64
C GLN A 18 3.10 -17.48 -10.50
N LEU A 19 3.91 -16.92 -11.41
CA LEU A 19 4.17 -15.48 -11.49
C LEU A 19 3.11 -14.73 -12.32
N GLY A 20 2.33 -15.43 -13.14
CA GLY A 20 1.28 -14.86 -13.97
C GLY A 20 0.16 -14.22 -13.16
N PHE A 21 -0.10 -14.73 -11.94
CA PHE A 21 -0.98 -14.09 -10.96
C PHE A 21 -0.52 -12.67 -10.60
N LEU A 22 0.79 -12.44 -10.41
CA LEU A 22 1.33 -11.12 -10.09
C LEU A 22 0.99 -10.09 -11.18
N PHE A 23 1.04 -10.50 -12.45
CA PHE A 23 0.80 -9.62 -13.60
C PHE A 23 -0.66 -9.56 -14.07
N TRP A 24 -1.54 -10.48 -13.62
CA TRP A 24 -2.89 -10.63 -14.15
C TRP A 24 -3.83 -9.44 -13.89
N GLY A 25 -3.47 -8.56 -12.94
CA GLY A 25 -4.23 -7.35 -12.59
C GLY A 25 -3.70 -6.03 -13.17
N TYR A 26 -2.51 -6.02 -13.77
CA TYR A 26 -1.84 -4.79 -14.23
C TYR A 26 -1.90 -4.62 -15.74
N ARG A 27 -1.84 -3.38 -16.21
CA ARG A 27 -1.70 -3.11 -17.64
C ARG A 27 -0.29 -3.55 -18.10
N PRO A 28 -0.14 -4.19 -19.29
CA PRO A 28 1.16 -4.69 -19.77
C PRO A 28 2.27 -3.63 -19.82
N ALA A 29 1.89 -2.36 -20.05
CA ALA A 29 2.80 -1.22 -20.09
C ALA A 29 3.31 -0.75 -18.71
N ARG A 30 2.82 -1.32 -17.59
CA ARG A 30 3.09 -0.86 -16.21
C ARG A 30 3.46 -2.00 -15.25
N TRP A 31 4.13 -3.03 -15.74
CA TRP A 31 4.59 -4.19 -14.93
C TRP A 31 5.48 -3.79 -13.73
N TYR A 32 6.24 -2.70 -13.85
CA TYR A 32 7.10 -2.18 -12.78
C TYR A 32 6.32 -1.63 -11.58
N TRP A 33 5.01 -1.42 -11.72
CA TRP A 33 4.19 -0.83 -10.65
C TRP A 33 4.10 -1.73 -9.42
N GLU A 34 4.17 -3.04 -9.59
CA GLU A 34 4.18 -3.96 -8.47
C GLU A 34 5.41 -3.78 -7.58
N ALA A 35 6.57 -3.48 -8.18
CA ALA A 35 7.77 -3.11 -7.44
C ALA A 35 7.58 -1.79 -6.68
N VAL A 36 6.84 -0.82 -7.24
CA VAL A 36 6.49 0.44 -6.55
C VAL A 36 5.60 0.17 -5.32
N VAL A 37 4.62 -0.74 -5.44
CA VAL A 37 3.76 -1.14 -4.32
C VAL A 37 4.57 -1.82 -3.20
N HIS A 38 5.53 -2.68 -3.57
CA HIS A 38 6.41 -3.33 -2.59
C HIS A 38 7.38 -2.33 -1.96
N LEU A 39 7.98 -1.44 -2.76
CA LEU A 39 8.85 -0.37 -2.29
C LEU A 39 8.14 0.53 -1.28
N ARG A 40 6.86 0.88 -1.52
CA ARG A 40 6.05 1.63 -0.55
C ARG A 40 5.99 0.95 0.81
N LYS A 41 5.76 -0.36 0.85
CA LYS A 41 5.70 -1.13 2.11
C LYS A 41 7.06 -1.09 2.82
N VAL A 42 8.14 -1.24 2.06
CA VAL A 42 9.52 -1.12 2.59
C VAL A 42 9.77 0.27 3.17
N LEU A 43 9.36 1.34 2.49
CA LEU A 43 9.48 2.71 2.98
C LEU A 43 8.71 2.92 4.29
N VAL A 44 7.47 2.42 4.37
CA VAL A 44 6.67 2.49 5.61
C VAL A 44 7.40 1.80 6.77
N VAL A 45 7.91 0.57 6.55
CA VAL A 45 8.68 -0.16 7.57
C VAL A 45 9.97 0.57 7.93
N ALA A 46 10.65 1.18 6.96
CA ALA A 46 11.85 1.96 7.20
C ALA A 46 11.59 3.20 8.07
N VAL A 47 10.48 3.92 7.84
CA VAL A 47 10.09 5.04 8.71
C VAL A 47 9.69 4.55 10.10
N LEU A 48 9.10 3.35 10.22
CA LEU A 48 8.79 2.77 11.52
C LEU A 48 10.05 2.35 12.30
N ALA A 49 11.05 1.79 11.62
CA ALA A 49 12.26 1.26 12.24
C ALA A 49 13.34 2.33 12.49
N PHE A 50 13.53 3.25 11.55
CA PHE A 50 14.59 4.27 11.56
C PHE A 50 14.06 5.70 11.71
N GLY A 51 12.76 5.84 11.94
CA GLY A 51 12.13 7.14 12.05
C GLY A 51 12.55 7.94 13.29
N PRO A 52 12.12 9.20 13.36
CA PRO A 52 12.32 10.05 14.52
C PRO A 52 11.69 9.43 15.77
N HIS A 53 12.34 9.60 16.93
CA HIS A 53 11.79 9.14 18.20
C HIS A 53 10.55 9.93 18.67
N THR A 54 10.25 11.07 18.03
CA THR A 54 9.05 11.86 18.29
C THR A 54 7.84 11.25 17.54
N PRO A 55 6.81 10.75 18.25
CA PRO A 55 5.69 10.05 17.60
C PRO A 55 4.97 10.92 16.56
N ALA A 56 4.84 12.22 16.81
CA ALA A 56 4.22 13.15 15.88
C ALA A 56 5.00 13.27 14.56
N LEU A 57 6.33 13.39 14.62
CA LEU A 57 7.15 13.52 13.41
C LEU A 57 7.19 12.19 12.64
N GLN A 58 7.17 11.06 13.35
CA GLN A 58 7.08 9.74 12.74
C GLN A 58 5.74 9.57 11.99
N LEU A 59 4.61 9.88 12.62
CA LEU A 59 3.29 9.82 11.99
C LEU A 59 3.16 10.77 10.79
N CYS A 60 3.67 12.00 10.90
CA CYS A 60 3.73 12.94 9.77
C CYS A 60 4.56 12.38 8.62
N SER A 61 5.71 11.75 8.92
CA SER A 61 6.57 11.14 7.90
C SER A 61 5.88 9.97 7.18
N LEU A 62 5.18 9.10 7.93
CA LEU A 62 4.35 8.04 7.33
C LEU A 62 3.23 8.62 6.45
N ALA A 63 2.56 9.68 6.91
CA ALA A 63 1.48 10.32 6.16
C ALA A 63 1.97 10.86 4.81
N TRP A 64 3.16 11.49 4.77
CA TRP A 64 3.77 11.95 3.52
C TRP A 64 4.09 10.81 2.55
N VAL A 65 4.64 9.70 3.04
CA VAL A 65 4.93 8.52 2.20
C VAL A 65 3.64 7.96 1.60
N LEU A 66 2.57 7.83 2.40
CA LEU A 66 1.29 7.33 1.91
C LEU A 66 0.57 8.31 0.99
N ALA A 67 0.67 9.63 1.23
CA ALA A 67 0.10 10.66 0.37
C ALA A 67 0.77 10.65 -1.01
N LEU A 68 2.10 10.55 -1.06
CA LEU A 68 2.83 10.42 -2.33
C LEU A 68 2.44 9.12 -3.05
N ALA A 69 2.32 8.00 -2.32
CA ALA A 69 1.88 6.75 -2.90
C ALA A 69 0.46 6.82 -3.48
N LEU A 70 -0.47 7.50 -2.80
CA LEU A 70 -1.82 7.74 -3.30
C LEU A 70 -1.81 8.61 -4.56
N LEU A 71 -1.04 9.70 -4.57
CA LEU A 71 -0.89 10.57 -5.72
C LEU A 71 -0.38 9.79 -6.93
N LEU A 72 0.68 9.00 -6.74
CA LEU A 72 1.24 8.12 -7.76
C LEU A 72 0.18 7.14 -8.27
N ASN A 73 -0.61 6.53 -7.39
CA ASN A 73 -1.64 5.57 -7.80
C ASN A 73 -2.78 6.22 -8.62
N VAL A 74 -3.21 7.41 -8.23
CA VAL A 74 -4.25 8.18 -8.93
C VAL A 74 -3.76 8.70 -10.28
N VAL A 75 -2.50 9.13 -10.38
CA VAL A 75 -1.93 9.64 -11.65
C VAL A 75 -1.63 8.51 -12.63
N PHE A 76 -1.02 7.43 -12.15
CA PHE A 76 -0.53 6.37 -13.03
C PHE A 76 -1.53 5.25 -13.29
N LEU A 77 -2.71 5.20 -12.65
CA LEU A 77 -3.78 4.19 -12.84
C LEU A 77 -3.24 2.81 -13.29
N PRO A 78 -2.46 2.13 -12.44
CA PRO A 78 -1.63 1.01 -12.84
C PRO A 78 -2.45 -0.26 -13.14
N TYR A 79 -3.60 -0.40 -12.50
CA TYR A 79 -4.45 -1.57 -12.61
C TYR A 79 -5.28 -1.56 -13.89
N ALA A 80 -5.45 -2.75 -14.49
CA ALA A 80 -6.30 -2.93 -15.66
C ALA A 80 -7.79 -2.82 -15.31
N ALA A 81 -8.18 -3.34 -14.14
CA ALA A 81 -9.55 -3.28 -13.64
C ALA A 81 -9.79 -2.05 -12.75
N SER A 82 -10.76 -1.22 -13.14
CA SER A 82 -11.12 0.01 -12.39
C SER A 82 -11.61 -0.27 -10.97
N ALA A 83 -12.20 -1.44 -10.71
CA ALA A 83 -12.58 -1.87 -9.38
C ALA A 83 -11.38 -2.00 -8.43
N ILE A 84 -10.26 -2.55 -8.91
CA ILE A 84 -9.03 -2.74 -8.11
C ILE A 84 -8.41 -1.37 -7.79
N THR A 85 -8.37 -0.46 -8.76
CA THR A 85 -7.93 0.93 -8.53
C THR A 85 -8.76 1.62 -7.45
N ARG A 86 -10.10 1.45 -7.47
CA ARG A 86 -10.97 2.03 -6.44
C ARG A 86 -10.67 1.45 -5.06
N VAL A 87 -10.54 0.13 -4.95
CA VAL A 87 -10.23 -0.53 -3.69
C VAL A 87 -8.89 -0.05 -3.15
N GLU A 88 -7.84 -0.01 -3.97
CA GLU A 88 -6.52 0.43 -3.52
C GLU A 88 -6.51 1.92 -3.11
N ASN A 89 -7.23 2.79 -3.84
CA ASN A 89 -7.38 4.19 -3.45
C ASN A 89 -8.15 4.33 -2.13
N PHE A 90 -9.20 3.54 -1.92
CA PHE A 90 -9.91 3.50 -0.64
C PHE A 90 -9.01 3.01 0.49
N SER A 91 -8.27 1.92 0.29
CA SER A 91 -7.35 1.39 1.30
C SER A 91 -6.28 2.42 1.69
N LEU A 92 -5.68 3.11 0.71
CA LEU A 92 -4.70 4.17 0.97
C LEU A 92 -5.34 5.38 1.66
N GLY A 93 -6.57 5.76 1.27
CA GLY A 93 -7.33 6.82 1.93
C GLY A 93 -7.65 6.48 3.38
N THR A 94 -8.10 5.25 3.67
CA THR A 94 -8.36 4.77 5.02
C THR A 94 -7.10 4.82 5.87
N LEU A 95 -5.94 4.40 5.34
CA LEU A 95 -4.67 4.49 6.07
C LEU A 95 -4.27 5.93 6.39
N LEU A 96 -4.47 6.87 5.46
CA LEU A 96 -4.23 8.29 5.71
C LEU A 96 -5.14 8.84 6.81
N VAL A 97 -6.43 8.46 6.80
CA VAL A 97 -7.37 8.83 7.87
C VAL A 97 -6.93 8.24 9.21
N THR A 98 -6.51 6.97 9.24
CA THR A 98 -5.98 6.34 10.46
C THR A 98 -4.76 7.08 10.99
N LEU A 99 -3.82 7.47 10.13
CA LEU A 99 -2.65 8.26 10.55
C LEU A 99 -3.03 9.66 11.01
N ALA A 100 -4.00 10.31 10.37
CA ALA A 100 -4.50 11.62 10.77
C ALA A 100 -5.14 11.57 12.17
N VAL A 101 -5.96 10.55 12.45
CA VAL A 101 -6.51 10.30 13.79
C VAL A 101 -5.38 10.01 14.78
N GLY A 102 -4.40 9.20 14.42
CA GLY A 102 -3.23 8.94 15.26
C GLY A 102 -2.46 10.22 15.62
N LEU A 103 -2.27 11.12 14.65
CA LEU A 103 -1.58 12.40 14.89
C LEU A 103 -2.40 13.31 15.82
N LEU A 104 -3.72 13.33 15.65
CA LEU A 104 -4.63 14.04 16.55
C LEU A 104 -4.52 13.52 17.98
N LEU A 105 -4.44 12.21 18.20
CA LEU A 105 -4.31 11.62 19.54
C LEU A 105 -2.96 11.88 20.21
N VAL A 106 -1.89 12.06 19.43
CA VAL A 106 -0.54 12.37 19.95
C VAL A 106 -0.43 13.84 20.37
N GLN A 107 -1.18 14.74 19.73
CA GLN A 107 -1.27 16.14 20.15
C GLN A 107 -2.26 16.26 21.33
N PRO A 108 -2.04 17.17 22.29
CA PRO A 108 -3.04 17.46 23.31
C PRO A 108 -4.27 18.08 22.64
N LEU A 109 -5.29 17.25 22.39
CA LEU A 109 -6.54 17.69 21.77
C LEU A 109 -7.27 18.68 22.68
N PRO A 110 -7.95 19.69 22.10
CA PRO A 110 -8.97 20.39 22.85
C PRO A 110 -10.02 19.37 23.32
N ALA A 111 -10.34 19.38 24.62
CA ALA A 111 -11.10 18.33 25.31
C ALA A 111 -12.42 17.94 24.61
N VAL A 112 -13.05 18.88 23.92
CA VAL A 112 -14.32 18.68 23.19
C VAL A 112 -14.20 17.65 22.06
N LEU A 113 -13.08 17.65 21.31
CA LEU A 113 -12.87 16.70 20.20
C LEU A 113 -12.47 15.31 20.70
N ALA A 114 -11.74 15.23 21.82
CA ALA A 114 -11.39 13.96 22.43
C ALA A 114 -12.63 13.23 22.98
N VAL A 115 -13.55 13.97 23.61
CA VAL A 115 -14.79 13.43 24.16
C VAL A 115 -15.75 12.97 23.04
N SER A 116 -15.90 13.73 21.95
CA SER A 116 -16.78 13.35 20.85
C SER A 116 -16.26 12.13 20.07
N LEU A 117 -14.95 12.03 19.85
CA LEU A 117 -14.33 10.87 19.21
C LEU A 117 -14.38 9.63 20.11
N GLY A 118 -14.19 9.79 21.43
CA GLY A 118 -14.34 8.69 22.39
C GLY A 118 -15.76 8.13 22.41
N LEU A 119 -16.79 8.99 22.33
CA LEU A 119 -18.19 8.56 22.30
C LEU A 119 -18.53 7.82 20.99
N PHE A 120 -17.96 8.25 19.86
CA PHE A 120 -18.18 7.63 18.55
C PHE A 120 -17.49 6.28 18.38
N LEU A 121 -16.40 6.01 19.12
CA LEU A 121 -15.66 4.75 19.05
C LEU A 121 -16.20 3.66 19.99
N VAL A 122 -17.01 4.04 20.99
CA VAL A 122 -17.62 3.15 21.99
C VAL A 122 -19.05 2.71 21.60
N VAL A 123 -19.67 3.39 20.63
CA VAL A 123 -21.01 3.09 20.08
C VAL A 123 -20.88 2.32 18.78
#